data_AF-A0A376DHT9-F1
#
_entry.id   AF-A0A376DHT9-F1
#
_cell.length_a   1.000
_cell.length_b   1.000
_cell.length_c   1.000
_cell.angle_alpha   90.00
_cell.angle_beta   90.00
_cell.angle_gamma   90.00
#
_symmetry.space_group_name_H-M   'P 1'
#
loop_
_entity.id
_entity.type
_entity.pdbx_description
1 polymer ?
#
loop_
_entity_poly.entity_id
_entity_poly.type
_entity_poly.pdbx_seq_one_letter_code
_entity_poly.pdbx_strand_id
1 'polypeptide(L)'
;MLTRLQALQNKEVARALGHLTFMGINCKRNHGAIRYTVDGACIECRKISNRHTQARLKQKRKQMDKGVVAGPCFDAPVMIMGFPGRVLHESRC
;
A
#
# COMPACT_ATOMS: atom_id res chain seq x y z
N MET A 1 -26.15 25.52 -23.45
CA MET A 1 -25.87 24.07 -23.58
C MET A 1 -24.38 23.87 -23.35
N LEU A 2 -23.99 23.27 -22.21
CA LEU A 2 -22.58 22.95 -21.93
C LEU A 2 -22.14 21.83 -22.86
N THR A 3 -21.12 22.10 -23.67
CA THR A 3 -20.61 21.12 -24.64
C THR A 3 -19.98 19.94 -23.90
N ARG A 4 -20.16 18.72 -24.44
CA ARG A 4 -19.68 17.45 -23.87
C ARG A 4 -18.17 17.46 -23.51
N LEU A 5 -17.39 18.33 -24.13
CA LEU A 5 -15.95 18.51 -23.89
C LEU A 5 -15.64 19.40 -22.66
N GLN A 6 -16.47 20.41 -22.38
CA GLN A 6 -16.29 21.30 -21.22
C GLN A 6 -16.62 20.61 -19.89
N ALA A 7 -17.47 19.58 -19.93
CA ALA A 7 -17.84 18.82 -18.75
C ALA A 7 -16.67 18.12 -18.05
N LEU A 8 -15.63 17.76 -18.82
CA LEU A 8 -14.42 17.17 -18.28
C LEU A 8 -13.43 18.21 -17.76
N GLN A 9 -13.66 19.52 -17.96
CA GLN A 9 -12.77 20.58 -17.48
C GLN A 9 -13.05 21.00 -16.02
N ASN A 10 -14.27 20.72 -15.53
CA ASN A 10 -14.73 21.12 -14.21
C ASN A 10 -14.94 19.92 -13.29
N LYS A 11 -14.38 19.98 -12.07
CA LYS A 11 -14.48 18.91 -11.07
C LYS A 11 -15.95 18.59 -10.72
N GLU A 12 -16.77 19.61 -10.56
CA GLU A 12 -18.17 19.48 -10.15
C GLU A 12 -19.01 18.79 -11.22
N VAL A 13 -18.79 19.15 -12.49
CA VAL A 13 -19.49 18.56 -13.63
C VAL A 13 -19.04 17.11 -13.82
N ALA A 14 -17.74 16.82 -13.73
CA ALA A 14 -17.24 15.46 -13.78
C ALA A 14 -17.81 14.59 -12.65
N ARG A 15 -17.96 15.13 -11.43
CA ARG A 15 -18.58 14.43 -10.30
C ARG A 15 -20.07 14.16 -10.53
N ALA A 16 -20.81 15.13 -11.05
CA ALA A 16 -22.23 15.00 -11.36
C ALA A 16 -22.49 13.98 -12.49
N LEU A 17 -21.56 13.86 -13.44
CA LEU A 17 -21.60 12.86 -14.51
C LEU A 17 -21.09 11.47 -14.09
N GLY A 18 -20.60 11.31 -12.87
CA GLY A 18 -20.01 10.05 -12.39
C GLY A 18 -18.65 9.72 -13.00
N HIS A 19 -17.97 10.68 -13.61
CA HIS A 19 -16.61 10.48 -14.10
C HIS A 19 -15.58 10.48 -12.95
N LEU A 20 -14.66 9.52 -13.01
CA LEU A 20 -13.57 9.36 -12.03
C LEU A 20 -12.42 10.35 -12.24
N THR A 21 -12.35 10.96 -13.43
CA THR A 21 -11.27 11.84 -13.84
C THR A 21 -11.82 13.11 -14.50
N PHE A 22 -11.05 14.18 -14.39
CA PHE A 22 -11.31 15.46 -15.05
C PHE A 22 -9.98 16.03 -15.58
N MET A 23 -10.03 16.74 -16.70
CA MET A 23 -8.97 17.59 -17.19
C MET A 23 -9.00 18.91 -16.41
N GLY A 24 -7.89 19.33 -15.83
CA GLY A 24 -7.79 20.57 -15.09
C GLY A 24 -6.45 21.23 -15.31
N ILE A 25 -6.09 22.13 -14.39
CA ILE A 25 -4.81 22.85 -14.45
C ILE A 25 -3.65 21.85 -14.34
N ASN A 26 -2.59 22.09 -15.13
CA ASN A 26 -1.35 21.32 -15.08
C ASN A 26 -0.87 21.12 -13.64
N CYS A 27 -0.32 19.94 -13.34
CA CYS A 27 0.24 19.69 -12.03
C CYS A 27 1.47 20.58 -11.79
N LYS A 28 1.78 20.93 -10.53
CA LYS A 28 2.97 21.73 -10.15
C LYS A 28 4.29 21.16 -10.69
N ARG A 29 4.33 19.86 -10.98
CA ARG A 29 5.48 19.13 -11.54
C ARG A 29 5.40 19.01 -13.07
N ASN A 30 4.61 19.86 -13.74
CA ASN A 30 4.34 19.85 -15.17
C ASN A 30 3.83 18.51 -15.72
N HIS A 31 3.11 17.75 -14.90
CA HIS A 31 2.37 16.59 -15.38
C HIS A 31 1.05 17.03 -16.05
N GLY A 32 0.60 16.23 -17.02
CA GLY A 32 -0.60 16.50 -17.81
C GLY A 32 -1.84 16.81 -16.97
N ALA A 33 -2.76 17.53 -17.59
CA ALA A 33 -3.98 18.09 -17.01
C ALA A 33 -4.93 17.06 -16.36
N ILE A 34 -4.73 15.74 -16.52
CA ILE A 34 -5.70 14.75 -16.04
C ILE A 34 -5.53 14.48 -14.54
N ARG A 35 -6.61 14.73 -13.79
CA ARG A 35 -6.70 14.58 -12.33
C ARG A 35 -7.88 13.71 -11.92
N TYR A 36 -7.79 13.07 -10.76
CA TYR A 36 -8.89 12.31 -10.17
C TYR A 36 -9.92 13.23 -9.50
N THR A 37 -11.21 12.93 -9.67
CA THR A 37 -12.30 13.70 -9.04
C THR A 37 -12.33 13.54 -7.51
N VAL A 38 -11.92 12.37 -7.00
CA VAL A 38 -11.92 12.04 -5.56
C VAL A 38 -10.90 12.89 -4.81
N ASP A 39 -9.62 12.76 -5.15
CA ASP A 39 -8.52 13.36 -4.37
C ASP A 39 -7.96 14.65 -5.01
N GLY A 40 -8.36 14.98 -6.24
CA GLY A 40 -7.77 16.06 -7.04
C GLY A 40 -6.31 15.80 -7.49
N ALA A 41 -5.78 14.60 -7.22
CA ALA A 41 -4.42 14.22 -7.55
C ALA A 41 -4.26 13.98 -9.06
N CYS A 42 -3.13 14.41 -9.61
CA CYS A 42 -2.74 14.08 -10.99
C CYS A 42 -2.41 12.58 -11.10
N ILE A 43 -2.83 11.96 -12.21
CA ILE A 43 -2.59 10.54 -12.50
C ILE A 43 -1.09 10.21 -12.45
N GLU A 44 -0.25 11.03 -13.06
CA GLU A 44 1.19 10.80 -13.10
C GLU A 44 1.83 10.93 -11.72
N CYS A 45 1.41 11.91 -10.91
CA CYS A 45 1.84 12.01 -9.51
C CYS A 45 1.51 10.75 -8.71
N ARG A 46 0.32 10.16 -8.93
CA ARG A 46 -0.10 8.93 -8.28
C ARG A 46 0.71 7.73 -8.75
N LYS A 47 1.03 7.63 -10.04
CA LYS A 47 1.94 6.60 -10.56
C LYS A 47 3.32 6.68 -9.93
N ILE A 48 3.90 7.88 -9.84
CA ILE A 48 5.20 8.10 -9.21
C ILE A 48 5.16 7.70 -7.73
N SER A 49 4.15 8.18 -6.99
CA SER A 49 3.97 7.83 -5.57
C SER A 49 3.84 6.33 -5.37
N ASN A 50 3.00 5.65 -6.17
CA ASN A 50 2.84 4.20 -6.13
C ASN A 50 4.16 3.48 -6.41
N ARG A 51 4.97 3.96 -7.37
CA ARG A 51 6.28 3.39 -7.67
C ARG A 51 7.21 3.45 -6.45
N HIS A 52 7.26 4.58 -5.74
CA HIS A 52 8.07 4.72 -4.52
C HIS A 52 7.57 3.83 -3.39
N THR A 53 6.25 3.77 -3.18
CA THR A 53 5.64 2.89 -2.17
C THR A 53 5.98 1.43 -2.44
N GLN A 54 5.82 0.99 -3.69
CA GLN A 54 6.17 -0.38 -4.11
C GLN A 54 7.66 -0.69 -3.95
N ALA A 55 8.54 0.27 -4.27
CA ALA A 55 9.98 0.11 -4.05
C ALA A 55 10.31 -0.08 -2.57
N ARG A 56 9.72 0.73 -1.68
CA ARG A 56 9.89 0.62 -0.23
C ARG A 56 9.37 -0.71 0.31
N LEU A 57 8.20 -1.17 -0.14
CA LEU A 57 7.64 -2.48 0.25
C LEU A 57 8.55 -3.63 -0.20
N LYS A 58 9.08 -3.59 -1.42
CA LYS A 58 10.05 -4.58 -1.91
C LYS A 58 11.33 -4.60 -1.08
N GLN A 59 11.86 -3.43 -0.69
CA GLN A 59 13.02 -3.34 0.19
C GLN A 59 12.74 -3.94 1.57
N LYS A 60 11.58 -3.60 2.18
CA LYS A 60 11.17 -4.16 3.47
C LYS A 60 11.00 -5.68 3.41
N ARG A 61 10.41 -6.21 2.33
CA ARG A 61 10.27 -7.66 2.12
C ARG A 61 11.64 -8.35 1.98
N LYS A 62 12.59 -7.75 1.25
CA LYS A 62 13.97 -8.27 1.17
C LYS A 62 14.70 -8.20 2.52
N GLN A 63 14.42 -7.21 3.35
CA GLN A 63 14.97 -7.13 4.71
C GLN A 63 14.40 -8.24 5.60
N MET A 64 13.09 -8.53 5.49
CA MET A 64 12.45 -9.66 6.19
C MET A 64 12.95 -11.02 5.71
N ASP A 65 13.25 -11.15 4.41
CA ASP A 65 13.83 -12.37 3.81
C ASP A 65 15.30 -12.58 4.22
N LYS A 66 16.09 -11.51 4.34
CA LYS A 66 17.51 -11.56 4.72
C LYS A 66 17.78 -11.55 6.22
N GLY A 67 16.79 -11.22 7.05
CA GLY A 67 16.84 -11.35 8.50
C GLY A 67 16.31 -12.71 8.90
N VAL A 68 17.19 -13.71 9.01
CA VAL A 68 17.65 -14.20 10.31
C VAL A 68 16.46 -14.65 11.16
N VAL A 69 15.98 -15.87 10.90
CA VAL A 69 15.43 -16.70 11.96
C VAL A 69 16.57 -17.22 12.83
N ALA A 70 17.30 -16.32 13.49
CA ALA A 70 17.55 -16.59 14.89
C ALA A 70 16.20 -16.29 15.52
N GLY A 71 15.29 -17.27 15.47
CA GLY A 71 14.17 -17.23 16.38
C GLY A 71 14.78 -16.95 17.75
N PRO A 72 14.21 -16.07 18.58
CA PRO A 72 14.41 -16.30 19.99
C PRO A 72 14.07 -17.77 20.16
N CYS A 73 15.03 -18.57 20.63
CA CYS A 73 14.70 -19.75 21.38
C CYS A 73 13.75 -19.23 22.45
N PHE A 74 12.46 -19.16 22.12
CA PHE A 74 11.41 -19.10 23.09
C PHE A 74 11.48 -20.50 23.68
N ASP A 75 12.42 -20.68 24.60
CA ASP A 75 12.24 -21.47 25.80
C ASP A 75 11.07 -20.85 26.58
N ALA A 76 9.90 -20.75 25.94
CA ALA A 76 8.65 -20.69 26.63
C ALA A 76 8.37 -22.16 26.97
N PRO A 77 8.54 -22.59 28.23
CA PRO A 77 7.93 -23.84 28.64
C PRO A 77 6.45 -23.70 28.32
N VAL A 78 5.96 -24.49 27.36
CA VAL A 78 4.54 -24.75 27.24
C VAL A 78 4.18 -25.44 28.55
N MET A 79 3.69 -24.67 29.52
CA MET A 79 3.03 -25.19 30.70
C MET A 79 1.76 -25.89 30.22
N ILE A 80 1.91 -27.14 29.78
CA ILE A 80 0.80 -28.06 29.60
C ILE A 80 0.32 -28.37 31.01
N MET A 81 -0.67 -27.60 31.48
CA MET A 81 -1.34 -27.92 32.72
C MET A 81 -2.14 -29.21 32.51
N GLY A 82 -1.56 -30.32 32.97
CA GLY A 82 -2.31 -31.53 33.33
C GLY A 82 -2.01 -32.77 32.50
N PHE A 83 -0.83 -33.36 32.62
CA PHE A 83 -0.67 -34.83 32.57
C PHE A 83 0.52 -35.24 33.46
N PRO A 84 0.28 -35.89 34.61
CA PRO A 84 1.37 -36.38 35.46
C PRO A 84 1.98 -37.63 34.84
N GLY A 85 3.27 -37.55 34.52
CA GLY A 85 4.12 -38.73 34.34
C GLY A 85 4.61 -38.96 32.92
N ARG A 86 5.76 -38.34 32.59
CA ARG A 86 6.97 -38.99 32.06
C ARG A 86 7.96 -37.89 31.65
N VAL A 87 8.97 -37.65 32.48
CA VAL A 87 10.08 -36.74 32.14
C VAL A 87 11.01 -37.50 31.20
N LEU A 88 11.04 -37.11 29.92
CA LEU A 88 12.15 -37.42 29.04
C LEU A 88 12.75 -36.09 28.59
N HIS A 89 13.83 -35.72 29.28
CA HIS A 89 14.77 -34.73 28.78
C HIS A 89 15.52 -35.36 27.60
N GLU A 90 15.18 -34.97 26.38
CA GLU A 90 16.06 -35.17 25.23
C GLU A 90 16.59 -33.81 24.79
N SER A 91 17.68 -33.41 25.44
CA SER A 91 18.58 -32.37 24.95
C SER A 91 19.38 -32.96 23.80
N ARG A 92 19.03 -32.61 22.55
CA ARG A 92 19.90 -32.83 21.40
C ARG A 92 20.20 -31.49 20.74
N CYS A 93 21.46 -31.07 20.84
CA CYS A 93 22.12 -30.29 19.81
C CYS A 93 22.48 -31.21 18.64
#